data_AF-A0A0D3DX29-F1
#
_entry.id   AF-A0A0D3DX29-F1
#
_cell.length_a   1.000
_cell.length_b   1.000
_cell.length_c   1.000
_cell.angle_alpha   90.00
_cell.angle_beta   90.00
_cell.angle_gamma   90.00
#
_symmetry.space_group_name_H-M   'P 1'
#
loop_
_entity.id
_entity.type
_entity.pdbx_description
1 polymer ?
#
loop_
_entity_poly.entity_id
_entity_poly.type
_entity_poly.pdbx_seq_one_letter_code
_entity_poly.pdbx_strand_id
1 'polypeptide(L)'
;MLVKSTQSLSFEPKFHDNYLAFLEKVGLDSLYHEVLLTTCVISKALLSPETLSHPTFNQVPPGRTLPSSEFLLRVLKNLGRWLGKLVVTTKSFLSKTDIDLKSLIVEAYKLGLLTKTIPFVLE
;
A
#
# COMPACT_ATOMS: atom_id res chain seq x y z
N MET A 1 -6.94 21.33 -2.00
CA MET A 1 -6.02 21.02 -0.88
C MET A 1 -6.63 19.85 -0.09
N LEU A 2 -6.49 18.61 -0.59
CA LEU A 2 -7.27 17.46 -0.08
C LEU A 2 -6.46 16.15 -0.13
N VAL A 3 -5.22 16.21 0.38
CA VAL A 3 -4.34 15.03 0.55
C VAL A 3 -3.74 15.02 1.96
N LYS A 4 -4.53 15.40 2.97
CA LYS A 4 -4.09 15.38 4.38
C LYS A 4 -4.97 14.56 5.32
N SER A 5 -6.13 14.05 4.88
CA SER A 5 -7.08 13.34 5.77
C SER A 5 -7.18 11.83 5.56
N THR A 6 -6.59 11.25 4.51
CA THR A 6 -6.61 9.79 4.26
C THR A 6 -5.44 9.02 4.93
N GLN A 7 -4.74 9.63 5.89
CA GLN A 7 -3.57 9.01 6.56
C GLN A 7 -3.90 8.12 7.77
N SER A 8 -5.17 7.77 8.03
CA SER A 8 -5.54 7.28 9.37
C SER A 8 -5.50 5.77 9.57
N LEU A 9 -5.47 4.93 8.52
CA LEU A 9 -5.67 3.47 8.66
C LEU A 9 -4.52 2.60 8.17
N SER A 10 -3.73 3.05 7.17
CA SER A 10 -2.61 2.27 6.61
C SER A 10 -1.26 2.49 7.30
N PHE A 11 -1.19 3.26 8.39
CA PHE A 11 0.08 3.75 8.94
C PHE A 11 0.52 3.08 10.23
N GLU A 12 -0.38 2.43 10.97
CA GLU A 12 -0.05 1.75 12.22
C GLU A 12 -0.28 0.24 12.09
N PRO A 13 0.74 -0.52 11.66
CA PRO A 13 0.61 -1.97 11.40
C PRO A 13 0.17 -2.77 12.62
N LYS A 14 0.41 -2.24 13.84
CA LYS A 14 -0.06 -2.82 15.11
C LYS A 14 -1.58 -2.87 15.26
N PHE A 15 -2.34 -2.11 14.47
CA PHE A 15 -3.80 -2.05 14.56
C PHE A 15 -4.51 -2.83 13.44
N HIS A 16 -3.78 -3.38 12.47
CA HIS A 16 -4.39 -4.14 11.37
C HIS A 16 -5.30 -5.27 11.86
N ASP A 17 -4.87 -6.02 12.88
CA ASP A 17 -5.68 -7.12 13.43
C ASP A 17 -6.97 -6.61 14.09
N ASN A 18 -6.91 -5.46 14.78
CA ASN A 18 -8.10 -4.84 15.36
C ASN A 18 -9.06 -4.36 14.26
N TYR A 19 -8.54 -3.83 13.15
CA TYR A 19 -9.38 -3.41 12.02
C TYR A 19 -10.04 -4.60 11.33
N LEU A 20 -9.34 -5.72 11.17
CA LEU A 20 -9.94 -6.95 10.63
C LEU A 20 -11.00 -7.50 11.56
N ALA A 21 -10.72 -7.60 12.86
CA ALA A 21 -11.70 -8.04 13.85
C ALA A 21 -12.93 -7.13 13.86
N PHE A 22 -12.76 -5.82 13.66
CA PHE A 22 -13.87 -4.89 13.49
C PHE A 22 -14.70 -5.20 12.25
N LEU A 23 -14.07 -5.36 11.08
CA LEU A 23 -14.78 -5.71 9.86
C LEU A 23 -15.51 -7.06 10.00
N GLU A 24 -14.89 -8.04 10.68
CA GLU A 24 -15.46 -9.38 10.93
C GLU A 24 -16.69 -9.27 11.82
N LYS A 25 -16.61 -8.40 12.83
CA LYS A 25 -17.72 -8.15 13.73
C LYS A 25 -18.88 -7.41 13.06
N VAL A 26 -18.59 -6.51 12.12
CA VAL A 26 -19.60 -5.81 11.32
C VAL A 26 -20.29 -6.78 10.36
N GLY A 27 -19.54 -7.72 9.76
CA GLY A 27 -20.11 -8.81 8.97
C GLY A 27 -20.79 -8.36 7.66
N LEU A 28 -20.40 -7.22 7.11
CA LEU A 28 -20.93 -6.69 5.86
C LEU A 28 -19.95 -6.91 4.70
N ASP A 29 -20.26 -7.85 3.81
CA ASP A 29 -19.42 -8.18 2.66
C ASP A 29 -19.16 -6.98 1.73
N SER A 30 -20.14 -6.10 1.57
CA SER A 30 -20.00 -4.88 0.76
C SER A 30 -18.95 -3.92 1.33
N LEU A 31 -18.89 -3.80 2.66
CA LEU A 31 -17.89 -2.97 3.34
C LEU A 31 -16.49 -3.56 3.16
N TYR A 32 -16.35 -4.87 3.30
CA TYR A 32 -15.09 -5.55 3.04
C TYR A 32 -14.58 -5.31 1.62
N HIS A 33 -15.46 -5.49 0.65
CA HIS A 33 -15.13 -5.29 -0.76
C HIS A 33 -14.69 -3.85 -1.03
N GLU A 34 -15.40 -2.86 -0.46
CA GLU A 34 -15.04 -1.45 -0.59
C GLU A 34 -13.66 -1.13 0.04
N VAL A 35 -13.38 -1.69 1.22
CA VAL A 35 -12.07 -1.54 1.89
C VAL A 35 -10.95 -2.18 1.07
N LEU A 36 -11.19 -3.36 0.49
CA LEU A 36 -10.24 -4.05 -0.38
C LEU A 36 -9.95 -3.24 -1.65
N LEU A 37 -10.99 -2.77 -2.35
CA LEU A 37 -10.84 -1.95 -3.54
C LEU A 37 -10.13 -0.63 -3.26
N THR A 38 -10.53 0.05 -2.18
CA THR A 38 -9.89 1.31 -1.77
C THR A 38 -8.41 1.10 -1.47
N THR A 39 -8.06 -0.01 -0.80
CA THR A 39 -6.67 -0.37 -0.52
C THR A 39 -5.89 -0.62 -1.83
N CYS A 40 -6.49 -1.30 -2.81
CA CYS A 40 -5.88 -1.52 -4.12
C CYS A 40 -5.65 -0.20 -4.88
N VAL A 41 -6.63 0.71 -4.89
CA VAL A 41 -6.54 2.04 -5.53
C VAL A 41 -5.42 2.86 -4.91
N ILE A 42 -5.36 2.93 -3.57
CA ILE A 42 -4.30 3.65 -2.86
C ILE A 42 -2.93 3.03 -3.16
N SER A 43 -2.83 1.70 -3.16
CA SER A 43 -1.57 1.00 -3.45
C SER A 43 -1.07 1.31 -4.86
N LYS A 44 -1.94 1.23 -5.88
CA LYS A 44 -1.61 1.57 -7.27
C LYS A 44 -1.14 3.02 -7.41
N ALA A 45 -1.83 3.96 -6.75
CA ALA A 45 -1.44 5.36 -6.78
C ALA A 45 -0.03 5.58 -6.21
N LEU A 46 0.30 4.94 -5.08
CA LEU A 46 1.61 5.06 -4.44
C LEU A 46 2.73 4.32 -5.17
N LEU A 47 2.39 3.22 -5.86
CA LEU A 47 3.32 2.44 -6.67
C LEU A 47 3.50 2.97 -8.09
N SER A 48 2.76 4.01 -8.46
CA SER A 48 2.86 4.63 -9.78
C SER A 48 4.28 5.19 -10.03
N PRO A 49 4.83 5.03 -11.25
CA PRO A 49 6.16 5.54 -11.58
C PRO A 49 6.33 7.03 -11.29
N GLU A 50 5.28 7.83 -11.46
CA GLU A 50 5.26 9.26 -11.18
C GLU A 50 5.49 9.53 -9.69
N THR A 51 4.86 8.75 -8.82
CA THR A 51 5.00 8.88 -7.36
C THR A 51 6.35 8.35 -6.88
N LEU A 52 6.76 7.19 -7.39
CA LEU A 52 8.03 6.55 -7.01
C LEU A 52 9.25 7.36 -7.49
N SER A 53 9.15 8.04 -8.63
CA SER A 53 10.25 8.82 -9.22
C SER A 53 10.31 10.27 -8.72
N HIS A 54 9.27 10.75 -8.01
CA HIS A 54 9.17 12.15 -7.65
C HIS A 54 10.31 12.60 -6.72
N PRO A 55 11.08 13.66 -7.06
CA PRO A 55 12.24 14.08 -6.30
C PRO A 55 11.90 14.51 -4.87
N THR A 56 10.72 15.07 -4.61
CA THR A 56 10.29 15.47 -3.25
C THR A 56 10.08 14.29 -2.30
N PHE A 57 9.79 13.09 -2.81
CA PHE A 57 9.76 11.84 -2.04
C PHE A 57 11.14 11.17 -1.93
N ASN A 58 12.13 11.71 -2.65
CA ASN A 58 13.53 11.27 -2.64
C ASN A 58 14.47 12.33 -2.00
N GLN A 59 13.95 13.49 -1.59
CA GLN A 59 14.72 14.57 -0.97
C GLN A 59 14.96 14.29 0.52
N VAL A 60 16.24 14.17 0.89
CA VAL A 60 16.73 14.21 2.27
C VAL A 60 16.78 15.68 2.71
N PRO A 61 16.10 16.11 3.79
CA PRO A 61 16.27 17.45 4.33
C PRO A 61 17.73 17.64 4.79
N PRO A 62 18.37 18.80 4.51
CA PRO A 62 19.71 19.06 5.01
C PRO A 62 19.73 19.00 6.54
N GLY A 63 20.60 18.16 7.11
CA GLY A 63 20.74 17.97 8.56
C GLY A 63 19.98 16.78 9.19
N ARG A 64 19.31 15.92 8.40
CA ARG A 64 18.77 14.63 8.88
C ARG A 64 19.29 13.45 8.07
N THR A 65 19.86 12.46 8.74
CA THR A 65 20.40 11.22 8.18
C THR A 65 19.32 10.17 7.89
N LEU A 66 18.13 10.55 7.42
CA LEU A 66 17.11 9.56 7.06
C LEU A 66 16.22 10.04 5.90
N PRO A 67 16.25 9.41 4.71
CA PRO A 67 15.62 9.96 3.50
C PRO A 67 14.10 9.81 3.53
N SER A 68 13.41 10.75 2.89
CA SER A 68 11.98 10.63 2.50
C SER A 68 11.61 9.31 1.80
N SER A 69 12.59 8.64 1.19
CA SER A 69 12.48 7.28 0.65
C SER A 69 12.10 6.24 1.71
N GLU A 70 12.58 6.34 2.96
CA GLU A 70 12.24 5.36 4.01
C GLU A 70 10.79 5.47 4.48
N PHE A 71 10.24 6.68 4.50
CA PHE A 71 8.84 6.88 4.84
C PHE A 71 7.94 6.20 3.82
N LEU A 72 8.17 6.46 2.53
CA LEU A 72 7.40 5.84 1.45
C LEU A 72 7.52 4.31 1.48
N LEU A 73 8.74 3.79 1.66
CA LEU A 73 8.97 2.36 1.81
C LEU A 73 8.20 1.78 3.00
N ARG A 74 8.22 2.44 4.16
CA ARG A 74 7.45 2.00 5.33
C ARG A 74 5.95 1.98 5.07
N VAL A 75 5.43 3.00 4.38
CA VAL A 75 4.01 3.07 3.99
C VAL A 75 3.65 1.94 3.04
N LEU A 76 4.48 1.72 2.02
CA LEU A 76 4.31 0.62 1.06
C LEU A 76 4.36 -0.74 1.74
N LYS A 77 5.28 -0.96 2.69
CA LYS A 77 5.34 -2.19 3.47
C LYS A 77 4.07 -2.41 4.30
N ASN A 78 3.60 -1.37 4.98
CA ASN A 78 2.36 -1.45 5.76
C ASN A 78 1.15 -1.73 4.87
N LEU A 79 1.07 -1.09 3.69
CA LEU A 79 0.01 -1.32 2.72
C LEU A 79 0.04 -2.75 2.15
N GLY A 80 1.23 -3.27 1.82
CA GLY A 80 1.41 -4.64 1.38
C GLY A 80 0.87 -5.62 2.43
N ARG A 81 1.33 -5.48 3.67
CA ARG A 81 0.85 -6.28 4.82
C ARG A 81 -0.66 -6.18 5.03
N TRP A 82 -1.22 -4.97 4.93
CA TRP A 82 -2.65 -4.75 5.10
C TRP A 82 -3.46 -5.43 4.02
N LEU A 83 -3.05 -5.24 2.76
CA LEU A 83 -3.67 -5.88 1.61
C LEU A 83 -3.59 -7.41 1.71
N GLY A 84 -2.41 -7.96 2.03
CA GLY A 84 -2.23 -9.39 2.24
C GLY A 84 -3.19 -9.97 3.28
N LYS A 85 -3.34 -9.28 4.42
CA LYS A 85 -4.31 -9.69 5.46
C LYS A 85 -5.76 -9.64 4.97
N LEU A 86 -6.17 -8.56 4.31
CA LEU A 86 -7.53 -8.45 3.77
C LEU A 86 -7.87 -9.61 2.84
N VAL A 87 -6.97 -9.93 1.90
CA VAL A 87 -7.16 -10.97 0.88
C VAL A 87 -7.26 -12.36 1.51
N VAL A 88 -6.39 -12.68 2.48
CA VAL A 88 -6.41 -13.96 3.18
C VAL A 88 -7.70 -14.13 3.99
N THR A 89 -8.13 -13.07 4.69
CA THR A 89 -9.31 -13.12 5.57
C THR A 89 -10.62 -13.21 4.79
N THR A 90 -10.76 -12.49 3.67
CA THR A 90 -12.05 -12.39 2.97
C THR A 90 -12.44 -13.64 2.17
N LYS A 91 -11.52 -14.62 1.96
CA LYS A 91 -11.70 -15.76 1.03
C LYS A 91 -12.17 -15.34 -0.39
N SER A 92 -12.25 -14.05 -0.67
CA SER A 92 -12.55 -13.49 -1.96
C SER A 92 -11.24 -13.50 -2.74
N PHE A 93 -11.31 -14.06 -3.95
CA PHE A 93 -10.19 -13.97 -4.85
C PHE A 93 -10.08 -12.51 -5.28
N LEU A 94 -8.92 -11.88 -5.02
CA LEU A 94 -8.55 -10.68 -5.78
C LEU A 94 -8.74 -11.01 -7.25
N SER A 95 -9.64 -10.29 -7.91
CA SER A 95 -9.68 -10.37 -9.35
C SER A 95 -8.37 -9.78 -9.86
N LYS A 96 -7.83 -10.32 -10.96
CA LYS A 96 -6.61 -9.78 -11.61
C LYS A 96 -6.74 -8.28 -11.96
N THR A 97 -7.96 -7.74 -11.95
CA THR A 97 -8.27 -6.32 -12.17
C THR A 97 -7.85 -5.42 -11.01
N ASP A 98 -7.75 -5.95 -9.79
CA ASP A 98 -7.65 -5.12 -8.58
C ASP A 98 -6.21 -4.73 -8.29
N ILE A 99 -5.26 -5.68 -8.38
CA ILE A 99 -3.82 -5.42 -8.47
C ILE A 99 -3.10 -6.59 -9.18
N ASP A 100 -2.42 -6.30 -10.29
CA ASP A 100 -1.60 -7.30 -10.98
C ASP A 100 -0.14 -7.19 -10.51
N LEU A 101 0.20 -8.00 -9.49
CA LEU A 101 1.54 -8.03 -8.91
C LEU A 101 2.61 -8.43 -9.94
N LYS A 102 2.28 -9.29 -10.91
CA LYS A 102 3.25 -9.72 -11.92
C LYS A 102 3.59 -8.57 -12.85
N SER A 103 2.58 -7.89 -13.39
CA SER A 103 2.79 -6.72 -14.25
C SER A 103 3.52 -5.61 -13.50
N LEU A 104 3.16 -5.38 -12.23
CA LEU A 104 3.83 -4.41 -11.35
C LEU A 104 5.33 -4.70 -11.18
N ILE A 105 5.72 -5.94 -10.88
CA ILE A 105 7.14 -6.32 -10.74
C ILE A 105 7.88 -6.13 -12.07
N VAL A 106 7.29 -6.56 -13.19
CA VAL A 106 7.92 -6.48 -14.52
C VAL A 106 8.14 -5.01 -14.92
N GLU A 107 7.16 -4.14 -14.68
CA GLU A 107 7.28 -2.71 -14.96
C GLU A 107 8.34 -2.05 -14.06
N ALA A 108 8.32 -2.34 -12.76
CA ALA A 108 9.32 -1.82 -11.83
C ALA A 108 10.74 -2.28 -12.19
N TYR A 109 10.93 -3.50 -12.71
CA TYR A 109 12.22 -3.96 -13.23
C TYR A 109 12.66 -3.12 -14.44
N LYS A 110 11.77 -2.93 -15.43
CA LYS A 110 12.08 -2.16 -16.63
C LYS A 110 12.45 -0.70 -16.33
N LEU A 111 11.83 -0.11 -15.30
CA LEU A 111 12.02 1.29 -14.92
C LEU A 111 13.10 1.49 -13.84
N GLY A 112 13.74 0.43 -13.35
CA GLY A 112 14.73 0.52 -12.27
C GLY A 112 14.14 0.89 -10.89
N LEU A 113 12.85 0.65 -10.68
CA LEU A 113 12.10 0.99 -9.46
C LEU A 113 11.93 -0.20 -8.49
N LEU A 114 12.55 -1.36 -8.76
CA LEU A 114 12.38 -2.57 -7.94
C LEU A 114 12.66 -2.35 -6.46
N THR A 115 13.66 -1.55 -6.10
CA THR A 115 14.00 -1.27 -4.69
C THR A 115 12.85 -0.61 -3.93
N LYS A 116 11.95 0.08 -4.65
CA LYS A 116 10.76 0.73 -4.10
C LYS A 116 9.51 -0.13 -4.16
N THR A 117 9.39 -0.95 -5.20
CA THR A 117 8.21 -1.81 -5.43
C THR A 117 8.27 -3.12 -4.64
N ILE A 118 9.43 -3.78 -4.55
CA ILE A 118 9.57 -5.09 -3.91
C ILE A 118 9.14 -5.10 -2.44
N PRO A 119 9.45 -4.08 -1.61
CA PRO A 119 9.01 -4.06 -0.22
C PRO A 119 7.49 -4.09 -0.03
N PHE A 120 6.71 -3.61 -0.99
CA PHE A 120 5.24 -3.77 -0.96
C PHE A 120 4.82 -5.21 -1.25
N VAL A 121 5.47 -5.87 -2.21
CA VAL A 121 5.05 -7.19 -2.71
C VAL A 121 5.39 -8.33 -1.74
N LEU A 122 6.42 -8.15 -0.89
CA LEU A 122 6.91 -9.18 0.02
C LEU A 122 6.26 -9.21 1.41
N GLU A 123 5.35 -8.27 1.72
CA GLU A 123 4.68 -8.18 3.02
C GLU A 123 3.32 -8.88 3.04
#